data_AF-A0A7S1QCE5-F1
#
_entry.id   AF-A0A7S1QCE5-F1
#
_cell.length_a   1.000
_cell.length_b   1.000
_cell.length_c   1.000
_cell.angle_alpha   90.00
_cell.angle_beta   90.00
_cell.angle_gamma   90.00
#
_symmetry.space_group_name_H-M   'P 1'
#
loop_
_entity.id
_entity.type
_entity.pdbx_description
1 polymer ?
#
loop_
_entity_poly.entity_id
_entity_poly.type
_entity_poly.pdbx_seq_one_letter_code
_entity_poly.pdbx_strand_id
1 'polypeptide(L)'
;FSTAGFERPADLPDAWNFPWMGFHVPEDRAGRESTSIEAFQHIYGGSGADEYDVFYNADRNVYAVSARASPNTTITGGSGWTHLAEAFYNPSLAASGWDYLYVAIDKAMRGAQTQCTAYTAAGFIEGFVTQYQITASGAVGAWDRMTTDPRVKEWLHDHIAHMYAAAANPESPFYTQLSLHLHQLEGIVAGYNQAVMAFGGDLVTFKDIFALNFGEEVGDVVGHFQYRSQPKKLRGYNPPRHCSALIKITADDLFVSHDTWSSFQSMRRMYKTYAFNTTVALSGYPGQIASNDDWYMTS
;
A
#
# COMPACT_ATOMS: atom_id res chain seq x y z
N PHE A 1 8.56 -6.00 39.42
CA PHE A 1 7.18 -5.58 39.11
C PHE A 1 6.28 -6.77 39.36
N SER A 2 5.30 -6.61 40.25
CA SER A 2 4.40 -7.67 40.72
C SER A 2 3.46 -8.16 39.62
N THR A 3 3.33 -9.47 39.49
CA THR A 3 2.29 -10.13 38.70
C THR A 3 0.94 -9.95 39.40
N ALA A 4 0.22 -8.89 39.06
CA ALA A 4 -1.21 -8.82 39.34
C ALA A 4 -1.94 -9.58 38.22
N GLY A 5 -2.55 -10.71 38.57
CA GLY A 5 -3.38 -11.49 37.66
C GLY A 5 -4.57 -10.66 37.20
N PHE A 6 -4.68 -10.51 35.88
CA PHE A 6 -5.88 -9.94 35.26
C PHE A 6 -6.89 -11.09 35.14
N GLU A 7 -7.82 -11.18 36.09
CA GLU A 7 -8.96 -12.10 35.98
C GLU A 7 -9.93 -11.56 34.93
N ARG A 8 -10.28 -12.42 33.96
CA ARG A 8 -11.24 -12.14 32.90
C ARG A 8 -12.63 -11.90 33.51
N PRO A 9 -13.32 -10.79 33.18
CA PRO A 9 -14.72 -10.59 33.58
C PRO A 9 -15.61 -11.72 33.03
N ALA A 10 -16.47 -12.28 33.89
CA ALA A 10 -17.29 -13.45 33.61
C ALA A 10 -18.50 -13.18 32.69
N ASP A 11 -18.63 -11.97 32.17
CA ASP A 11 -19.80 -11.42 31.48
C ASP A 11 -19.55 -11.08 30.00
N LEU A 12 -18.39 -11.45 29.43
CA LEU A 12 -18.14 -11.32 28.00
C LEU A 12 -18.70 -12.51 27.22
N PRO A 13 -19.57 -12.31 26.21
CA PRO A 13 -20.14 -13.40 25.42
C PRO A 13 -19.06 -14.19 24.68
N ASP A 14 -19.25 -15.51 24.58
CA ASP A 14 -18.35 -16.50 23.95
C ASP A 14 -18.12 -16.32 22.44
N ALA A 15 -18.55 -15.20 21.85
CA ALA A 15 -18.49 -14.93 20.42
C ALA A 15 -17.61 -13.71 20.10
N TRP A 16 -16.32 -13.83 20.42
CA TRP A 16 -15.26 -13.16 19.65
C TRP A 16 -14.35 -14.25 19.07
N ASN A 17 -14.94 -15.20 18.34
CA ASN A 17 -14.20 -15.96 17.34
C ASN A 17 -13.88 -15.01 16.19
N PHE A 18 -12.96 -14.06 16.41
CA PHE A 18 -12.19 -13.57 15.29
C PHE A 18 -11.41 -14.77 14.77
N PRO A 19 -11.55 -15.17 13.49
CA PRO A 19 -10.58 -16.09 12.92
C PRO A 19 -9.21 -15.45 13.17
N TRP A 20 -8.31 -16.17 13.85
CA TRP A 20 -6.92 -15.76 13.95
C TRP A 20 -6.40 -15.58 12.53
N MET A 21 -6.34 -14.34 12.04
CA MET A 21 -5.67 -14.02 10.79
C MET A 21 -4.18 -13.98 11.10
N GLY A 22 -3.57 -15.16 11.15
CA GLY A 22 -2.13 -15.25 10.94
C GLY A 22 -1.84 -14.82 9.51
N PHE A 23 -0.91 -13.89 9.32
CA PHE A 23 -0.37 -13.61 8.00
C PHE A 23 0.41 -14.86 7.54
N HIS A 24 -0.20 -15.65 6.67
CA HIS A 24 0.37 -16.91 6.19
C HIS A 24 1.28 -16.61 5.00
N VAL A 25 2.47 -17.22 4.96
CA VAL A 25 3.24 -17.28 3.72
C VAL A 25 2.40 -18.10 2.74
N PRO A 26 2.05 -17.58 1.53
CA PRO A 26 1.17 -18.32 0.67
C PRO A 26 1.78 -19.66 0.25
N GLU A 27 0.97 -20.73 0.27
CA GLU A 27 1.37 -22.05 -0.22
C GLU A 27 0.70 -22.31 -1.58
N ASP A 28 1.44 -22.91 -2.52
CA ASP A 28 0.86 -23.40 -3.77
C ASP A 28 -0.11 -24.57 -3.53
N ARG A 29 -0.80 -25.02 -4.58
CA ARG A 29 -1.75 -26.14 -4.48
C ARG A 29 -1.12 -27.47 -4.02
N ALA A 30 0.21 -27.55 -3.94
CA ALA A 30 0.97 -28.69 -3.45
C ALA A 30 1.49 -28.49 -2.01
N GLY A 31 1.12 -27.40 -1.32
CA GLY A 31 1.54 -27.11 0.04
C GLY A 31 2.98 -26.60 0.15
N ARG A 32 3.52 -25.99 -0.91
CA ARG A 32 4.87 -25.39 -0.90
C ARG A 32 4.75 -23.88 -0.80
N GLU A 33 5.56 -23.26 0.05
CA GLU A 33 5.70 -21.80 0.08
C GLU A 33 5.93 -21.26 -1.34
N SER A 34 5.07 -20.35 -1.74
CA SER A 34 5.03 -19.76 -3.07
C SER A 34 4.52 -18.34 -2.98
N THR A 35 5.28 -17.39 -3.51
CA THR A 35 4.85 -16.00 -3.62
C THR A 35 4.10 -15.75 -4.93
N SER A 36 3.53 -16.79 -5.55
CA SER A 36 2.85 -16.66 -6.84
C SER A 36 1.41 -16.18 -6.66
N ILE A 37 0.85 -15.61 -7.73
CA ILE A 37 -0.54 -15.17 -7.75
C ILE A 37 -1.50 -16.35 -7.47
N GLU A 38 -1.18 -17.56 -7.94
CA GLU A 38 -2.01 -18.76 -7.71
C GLU A 38 -1.99 -19.20 -6.24
N ALA A 39 -0.86 -19.07 -5.56
CA ALA A 39 -0.76 -19.35 -4.12
C ALA A 39 -1.53 -18.31 -3.31
N PHE A 40 -1.40 -17.03 -3.68
CA PHE A 40 -2.18 -15.96 -3.06
C PHE A 40 -3.69 -16.15 -3.24
N GLN A 41 -4.15 -16.52 -4.43
CA GLN A 41 -5.54 -16.88 -4.71
C GLN A 41 -6.04 -18.09 -3.92
N HIS A 42 -5.18 -19.08 -3.71
CA HIS A 42 -5.57 -20.26 -2.95
C HIS A 42 -6.00 -19.90 -1.52
N ILE A 43 -5.31 -18.93 -0.92
CA ILE A 43 -5.56 -18.49 0.46
C ILE A 43 -6.59 -17.37 0.53
N TYR A 44 -6.47 -16.37 -0.33
CA TYR A 44 -7.21 -15.11 -0.27
C TYR A 44 -8.24 -14.95 -1.38
N GLY A 45 -8.50 -16.01 -2.16
CA GLY A 45 -9.59 -16.07 -3.13
C GLY A 45 -10.97 -16.05 -2.49
N GLY A 46 -12.02 -15.99 -3.32
CA GLY A 46 -13.40 -16.01 -2.83
C GLY A 46 -14.37 -15.26 -3.74
N SER A 47 -15.54 -14.95 -3.20
CA SER A 47 -16.56 -14.19 -3.92
C SER A 47 -16.08 -12.77 -4.21
N GLY A 48 -16.15 -12.35 -5.48
CA GLY A 48 -15.77 -11.00 -5.90
C GLY A 48 -14.27 -10.79 -6.12
N ALA A 49 -13.45 -11.83 -5.99
CA ALA A 49 -12.03 -11.77 -6.28
C ALA A 49 -11.78 -11.88 -7.80
N ASP A 50 -10.98 -10.95 -8.33
CA ASP A 50 -10.68 -10.86 -9.76
C ASP A 50 -9.17 -10.68 -10.00
N GLU A 51 -8.73 -11.05 -11.21
CA GLU A 51 -7.38 -10.84 -11.70
C GLU A 51 -7.37 -9.83 -12.83
N TYR A 52 -6.29 -9.05 -12.90
CA TYR A 52 -6.13 -7.97 -13.85
C TYR A 52 -4.72 -7.97 -14.43
N ASP A 53 -4.64 -7.57 -15.69
CA ASP A 53 -3.40 -7.33 -16.41
C ASP A 53 -3.32 -5.87 -16.82
N VAL A 54 -2.13 -5.27 -16.74
CA VAL A 54 -1.86 -3.95 -17.33
C VAL A 54 -0.90 -4.08 -18.51
N PHE A 55 -1.31 -3.46 -19.62
CA PHE A 55 -0.54 -3.38 -20.85
C PHE A 55 -0.22 -1.94 -21.18
N TYR A 56 0.86 -1.74 -21.94
CA TYR A 56 1.23 -0.45 -22.50
C TYR A 56 1.43 -0.54 -24.01
N ASN A 57 0.93 0.46 -24.72
CA ASN A 57 1.15 0.63 -26.15
C ASN A 57 2.04 1.85 -26.39
N ALA A 58 3.27 1.62 -26.85
CA ALA A 58 4.27 2.67 -27.03
C ALA A 58 3.93 3.65 -28.17
N ASP A 59 3.31 3.15 -29.24
CA ASP A 59 2.94 3.99 -30.40
C ASP A 59 1.84 5.01 -30.05
N ARG A 60 0.96 4.62 -29.12
CA ARG A 60 -0.17 5.43 -28.67
C ARG A 60 0.11 6.16 -27.36
N ASN A 61 1.17 5.76 -26.63
CA ASN A 61 1.49 6.21 -25.29
C ASN A 61 0.29 6.07 -24.32
N VAL A 62 -0.31 4.88 -24.25
CA VAL A 62 -1.47 4.59 -23.40
C VAL A 62 -1.34 3.27 -22.65
N TYR A 63 -1.92 3.24 -21.44
CA TYR A 63 -2.10 2.04 -20.64
C TYR A 63 -3.51 1.45 -20.86
N ALA A 64 -3.62 0.13 -20.77
CA ALA A 64 -4.89 -0.58 -20.74
C ALA A 64 -4.91 -1.60 -19.61
N VAL A 65 -6.04 -1.69 -18.91
CA VAL A 65 -6.32 -2.75 -17.94
C VAL A 65 -7.26 -3.74 -18.56
N SER A 66 -6.99 -5.03 -18.37
CA SER A 66 -7.89 -6.12 -18.75
C SER A 66 -8.15 -7.01 -17.55
N ALA A 67 -9.42 -7.31 -17.26
CA ALA A 67 -9.76 -8.33 -16.28
C ALA A 67 -9.60 -9.72 -16.93
N ARG A 68 -8.97 -10.67 -16.22
CA ARG A 68 -8.85 -12.04 -16.71
C ARG A 68 -10.14 -12.80 -16.48
N ALA A 69 -10.64 -13.44 -17.54
CA ALA A 69 -11.78 -14.35 -17.43
C ALA A 69 -11.44 -15.70 -16.76
N SER A 70 -10.15 -16.04 -16.63
CA SER A 70 -9.65 -17.26 -15.99
C SER A 70 -8.14 -17.14 -15.69
N PRO A 71 -7.62 -17.75 -14.60
CA PRO A 71 -6.21 -17.67 -14.16
C PRO A 71 -5.18 -18.10 -15.22
N ASN A 72 -5.61 -18.86 -16.23
CA ASN A 72 -4.76 -19.38 -17.30
C ASN A 72 -4.96 -18.69 -18.66
N THR A 73 -5.71 -17.58 -18.72
CA THR A 73 -5.89 -16.82 -19.97
C THR A 73 -4.77 -15.81 -20.12
N THR A 74 -3.76 -16.12 -20.93
CA THR A 74 -2.78 -15.10 -21.34
C THR A 74 -3.47 -14.13 -22.31
N ILE A 75 -3.83 -12.94 -21.83
CA ILE A 75 -4.28 -11.87 -22.70
C ILE A 75 -3.04 -11.32 -23.40
N THR A 76 -2.84 -11.67 -24.66
CA THR A 76 -1.90 -10.92 -25.50
C THR A 76 -2.65 -9.67 -25.94
N GLY A 77 -2.19 -8.47 -25.57
CA GLY A 77 -2.89 -7.21 -25.88
C GLY A 77 -3.08 -6.92 -27.38
N GLY A 78 -2.72 -7.85 -28.27
CA GLY A 78 -2.60 -7.66 -29.71
C GLY A 78 -1.23 -7.13 -30.10
N SER A 79 -0.99 -6.95 -31.40
CA SER A 79 0.27 -6.35 -31.88
C SER A 79 0.45 -4.93 -31.34
N GLY A 80 1.64 -4.63 -30.82
CA GLY A 80 2.01 -3.31 -30.29
C GLY A 80 1.70 -3.08 -28.80
N TRP A 81 1.23 -4.11 -28.09
CA TRP A 81 1.00 -4.06 -26.65
C TRP A 81 2.02 -4.90 -25.89
N THR A 82 2.59 -4.31 -24.85
CA THR A 82 3.52 -4.97 -23.93
C THR A 82 2.84 -5.18 -22.59
N HIS A 83 2.83 -6.42 -22.09
CA HIS A 83 2.38 -6.73 -20.73
C HIS A 83 3.41 -6.21 -19.71
N LEU A 84 2.97 -5.50 -18.67
CA LEU A 84 3.88 -4.85 -17.72
C LEU A 84 3.74 -5.36 -16.29
N ALA A 85 2.52 -5.60 -15.83
CA ALA A 85 2.23 -6.05 -14.49
C ALA A 85 0.86 -6.73 -14.43
N GLU A 86 0.66 -7.53 -13.39
CA GLU A 86 -0.58 -8.21 -13.05
C GLU A 86 -1.00 -7.87 -11.63
N ALA A 87 -2.30 -7.98 -11.36
CA ALA A 87 -2.85 -7.84 -10.02
C ALA A 87 -3.93 -8.88 -9.74
N PHE A 88 -4.03 -9.28 -8.49
CA PHE A 88 -5.21 -9.94 -7.95
C PHE A 88 -5.79 -9.04 -6.87
N TYR A 89 -7.10 -8.85 -6.89
CA TYR A 89 -7.80 -8.04 -5.91
C TYR A 89 -9.05 -8.75 -5.39
N ASN A 90 -9.14 -8.89 -4.07
CA ASN A 90 -10.34 -9.36 -3.37
C ASN A 90 -10.89 -8.25 -2.47
N PRO A 91 -12.05 -7.66 -2.80
CA PRO A 91 -12.71 -6.61 -2.02
C PRO A 91 -13.47 -7.16 -0.79
N SER A 92 -12.80 -7.94 0.05
CA SER A 92 -13.41 -8.64 1.20
C SER A 92 -13.53 -7.82 2.49
N LEU A 93 -13.25 -6.51 2.47
CA LEU A 93 -13.28 -5.64 3.65
C LEU A 93 -14.54 -5.82 4.51
N ALA A 94 -15.71 -5.90 3.90
CA ALA A 94 -16.97 -6.04 4.63
C ALA A 94 -17.14 -7.42 5.31
N ALA A 95 -16.50 -8.46 4.79
CA ALA A 95 -16.61 -9.82 5.28
C ALA A 95 -15.54 -10.16 6.33
N SER A 96 -14.31 -9.67 6.14
CA SER A 96 -13.13 -10.05 6.96
C SER A 96 -12.51 -8.89 7.72
N GLY A 97 -12.84 -7.64 7.38
CA GLY A 97 -12.09 -6.45 7.83
C GLY A 97 -10.86 -6.15 6.98
N TRP A 98 -10.60 -6.92 5.92
CA TRP A 98 -9.46 -6.73 5.01
C TRP A 98 -9.86 -6.91 3.55
N ASP A 99 -9.37 -6.01 2.70
CA ASP A 99 -9.16 -6.34 1.28
C ASP A 99 -7.81 -7.05 1.11
N TYR A 100 -7.69 -7.86 0.06
CA TYR A 100 -6.43 -8.51 -0.30
C TYR A 100 -5.99 -8.06 -1.69
N LEU A 101 -4.77 -7.57 -1.79
CA LEU A 101 -4.17 -7.12 -3.03
C LEU A 101 -2.83 -7.82 -3.25
N TYR A 102 -2.66 -8.40 -4.42
CA TYR A 102 -1.37 -8.86 -4.90
C TYR A 102 -1.05 -8.12 -6.19
N VAL A 103 0.17 -7.62 -6.33
CA VAL A 103 0.64 -6.96 -7.56
C VAL A 103 2.02 -7.51 -7.90
N ALA A 104 2.21 -7.94 -9.14
CA ALA A 104 3.51 -8.39 -9.63
C ALA A 104 3.88 -7.67 -10.92
N ILE A 105 5.16 -7.30 -11.04
CA ILE A 105 5.69 -6.84 -12.31
C ILE A 105 6.13 -8.03 -13.17
N ASP A 106 5.91 -7.92 -14.47
CA ASP A 106 6.33 -8.93 -15.43
C ASP A 106 7.85 -9.18 -15.31
N LYS A 107 8.26 -10.44 -15.44
CA LYS A 107 9.68 -10.83 -15.35
C LYS A 107 10.54 -10.10 -16.38
N ALA A 108 10.01 -9.83 -17.57
CA ALA A 108 10.71 -9.06 -18.61
C ALA A 108 10.95 -7.59 -18.22
N MET A 109 10.18 -7.07 -17.25
CA MET A 109 10.25 -5.68 -16.77
C MET A 109 11.15 -5.49 -15.55
N ARG A 110 11.82 -6.56 -15.07
CA ARG A 110 12.68 -6.55 -13.87
C ARG A 110 14.09 -5.98 -14.10
N GLY A 111 14.47 -5.78 -15.36
CA GLY A 111 15.77 -5.23 -15.74
C GLY A 111 15.87 -3.73 -15.43
N ALA A 112 17.06 -3.24 -15.07
CA ALA A 112 17.27 -1.87 -14.60
C ALA A 112 16.69 -0.78 -15.53
N GLN A 113 16.73 -0.99 -16.85
CA GLN A 113 16.21 -0.04 -17.83
C GLN A 113 14.68 0.05 -17.87
N THR A 114 13.97 -0.96 -17.37
CA THR A 114 12.52 -1.08 -17.43
C THR A 114 11.84 -0.95 -16.07
N GLN A 115 12.61 -0.84 -14.97
CA GLN A 115 12.07 -0.78 -13.61
C GLN A 115 11.13 0.40 -13.36
N CYS A 116 11.46 1.61 -13.81
CA CYS A 116 10.55 2.76 -13.62
C CYS A 116 9.19 2.51 -14.27
N THR A 117 9.17 2.02 -15.51
CA THR A 117 7.94 1.63 -16.21
C THR A 117 7.20 0.51 -15.47
N ALA A 118 7.93 -0.46 -14.93
CA ALA A 118 7.36 -1.56 -14.15
C ALA A 118 6.67 -1.06 -12.87
N TYR A 119 7.32 -0.16 -12.12
CA TYR A 119 6.77 0.42 -10.89
C TYR A 119 5.59 1.35 -11.19
N THR A 120 5.65 2.14 -12.27
CA THR A 120 4.49 2.90 -12.75
C THR A 120 3.33 1.97 -13.09
N ALA A 121 3.58 0.85 -13.78
CA ALA A 121 2.54 -0.11 -14.10
C ALA A 121 1.94 -0.79 -12.85
N ALA A 122 2.79 -1.14 -11.87
CA ALA A 122 2.35 -1.70 -10.59
C ALA A 122 1.46 -0.73 -9.81
N GLY A 123 1.88 0.54 -9.71
CA GLY A 123 1.05 1.58 -9.12
C GLY A 123 -0.24 1.81 -9.89
N PHE A 124 -0.16 1.81 -11.23
CA PHE A 124 -1.30 2.01 -12.10
C PHE A 124 -2.37 0.94 -11.93
N ILE A 125 -1.99 -0.34 -11.93
CA ILE A 125 -2.98 -1.41 -11.76
C ILE A 125 -3.60 -1.39 -10.35
N GLU A 126 -2.82 -1.10 -9.30
CA GLU A 126 -3.35 -0.89 -7.95
C GLU A 126 -4.34 0.27 -7.91
N GLY A 127 -3.96 1.44 -8.42
CA GLY A 127 -4.80 2.63 -8.44
C GLY A 127 -6.12 2.40 -9.18
N PHE A 128 -6.07 1.66 -10.29
CA PHE A 128 -7.24 1.34 -11.09
C PHE A 128 -8.19 0.37 -10.36
N VAL A 129 -7.69 -0.78 -9.90
CA VAL A 129 -8.55 -1.84 -9.32
C VAL A 129 -9.05 -1.49 -7.91
N THR A 130 -8.33 -0.61 -7.20
CA THR A 130 -8.68 -0.18 -5.84
C THR A 130 -9.30 1.23 -5.78
N GLN A 131 -9.68 1.81 -6.93
CA GLN A 131 -10.17 3.19 -7.04
C GLN A 131 -11.24 3.54 -5.98
N TYR A 132 -12.25 2.69 -5.82
CA TYR A 132 -13.30 2.90 -4.82
C TYR A 132 -12.75 3.02 -3.40
N GLN A 133 -11.83 2.12 -3.01
CA GLN A 133 -11.25 2.12 -1.68
C GLN A 133 -10.32 3.32 -1.46
N ILE A 134 -9.60 3.77 -2.49
CA ILE A 134 -8.79 4.99 -2.47
C ILE A 134 -9.69 6.21 -2.24
N THR A 135 -10.79 6.35 -2.98
CA THR A 135 -11.77 7.42 -2.77
C THR A 135 -12.34 7.37 -1.35
N ALA A 136 -12.74 6.18 -0.90
CA ALA A 136 -13.35 5.98 0.41
C ALA A 136 -12.37 6.11 1.59
N SER A 137 -11.07 6.11 1.33
CA SER A 137 -10.01 6.48 2.29
C SER A 137 -9.80 7.99 2.40
N GLY A 138 -10.50 8.77 1.57
CA GLY A 138 -10.40 10.21 1.55
C GLY A 138 -9.20 10.71 0.74
N ALA A 139 -8.84 10.09 -0.38
CA ALA A 139 -7.81 10.61 -1.27
C ALA A 139 -8.15 11.98 -1.86
N VAL A 140 -9.41 12.20 -2.25
CA VAL A 140 -9.83 13.43 -2.95
C VAL A 140 -9.63 14.66 -2.05
N GLY A 141 -8.75 15.58 -2.47
CA GLY A 141 -8.41 16.76 -1.68
C GLY A 141 -7.66 16.45 -0.37
N ALA A 142 -6.98 15.30 -0.28
CA ALA A 142 -6.16 14.95 0.87
C ALA A 142 -5.06 15.99 1.13
N TRP A 143 -4.44 16.52 0.06
CA TRP A 143 -3.40 17.54 0.18
C TRP A 143 -3.89 18.81 0.89
N ASP A 144 -5.11 19.24 0.60
CA ASP A 144 -5.65 20.44 1.23
C ASP A 144 -6.11 20.22 2.67
N ARG A 145 -6.49 18.98 3.00
CA ARG A 145 -6.91 18.59 4.35
C ARG A 145 -5.76 18.29 5.30
N MET A 146 -4.57 17.94 4.79
CA MET A 146 -3.44 17.55 5.65
C MET A 146 -2.95 18.68 6.56
N THR A 147 -3.09 19.94 6.12
CA THR A 147 -2.75 21.12 6.93
C THR A 147 -3.35 22.39 6.34
N THR A 148 -3.71 23.35 7.20
CA THR A 148 -4.09 24.71 6.78
C THR A 148 -2.94 25.70 6.88
N ASP A 149 -1.76 25.31 7.39
CA ASP A 149 -0.61 26.21 7.53
C ASP A 149 0.14 26.34 6.19
N PRO A 150 0.17 27.54 5.57
CA PRO A 150 0.82 27.73 4.27
C PRO A 150 2.33 27.45 4.30
N ARG A 151 2.99 27.60 5.45
CA ARG A 151 4.43 27.33 5.61
C ARG A 151 4.72 25.83 5.51
N VAL A 152 3.81 25.01 6.03
CA VAL A 152 3.91 23.54 5.91
C VAL A 152 3.68 23.13 4.47
N LYS A 153 2.67 23.71 3.78
CA LYS A 153 2.43 23.43 2.35
C LYS A 153 3.61 23.82 1.47
N GLU A 154 4.25 24.97 1.73
CA GLU A 154 5.46 25.41 1.03
C GLU A 154 6.62 24.43 1.28
N TRP A 155 6.87 24.04 2.53
CA TRP A 155 7.92 23.06 2.86
C TRP A 155 7.68 21.71 2.17
N LEU A 156 6.45 21.20 2.18
CA LEU A 156 6.11 19.94 1.52
C LEU A 156 6.29 20.02 0.01
N HIS A 157 5.96 21.17 -0.59
CA HIS A 157 6.20 21.39 -2.01
C HIS A 157 7.70 21.34 -2.37
N ASP A 158 8.53 22.03 -1.58
CA ASP A 158 9.98 22.02 -1.76
C ASP A 158 10.57 20.64 -1.48
N HIS A 159 10.01 19.90 -0.51
CA HIS A 159 10.41 18.53 -0.21
C HIS A 159 10.14 17.58 -1.38
N ILE A 160 8.94 17.64 -1.99
CA ILE A 160 8.62 16.86 -3.18
C ILE A 160 9.56 17.24 -4.33
N ALA A 161 9.78 18.54 -4.58
CA ALA A 161 10.70 19.00 -5.62
C ALA A 161 12.13 18.50 -5.39
N HIS A 162 12.59 18.49 -4.14
CA HIS A 162 13.88 17.92 -3.76
C HIS A 162 13.96 16.41 -4.03
N MET A 163 12.91 15.64 -3.70
CA MET A 163 12.86 14.21 -3.99
C MET A 163 13.01 13.92 -5.48
N TYR A 164 12.29 14.65 -6.34
CA TYR A 164 12.42 14.50 -7.80
C TYR A 164 13.80 14.89 -8.32
N ALA A 165 14.37 16.00 -7.83
CA ALA A 165 15.71 16.42 -8.22
C ALA A 165 16.78 15.39 -7.79
N ALA A 166 16.63 14.79 -6.62
CA ALA A 166 17.53 13.76 -6.11
C ALA A 166 17.37 12.43 -6.88
N ALA A 167 16.14 12.03 -7.17
CA ALA A 167 15.80 10.83 -7.95
C ALA A 167 16.33 10.86 -9.39
N ALA A 168 16.62 12.05 -9.93
CA ALA A 168 17.23 12.22 -11.24
C ALA A 168 18.74 11.86 -11.28
N ASN A 169 19.36 11.46 -10.15
CA ASN A 169 20.73 10.98 -10.11
C ASN A 169 20.80 9.45 -10.38
N PRO A 170 21.15 9.01 -11.60
CA PRO A 170 21.13 7.59 -11.96
C PRO A 170 22.29 6.78 -11.36
N GLU A 171 23.30 7.44 -10.78
CA GLU A 171 24.50 6.78 -10.24
C GLU A 171 24.34 6.32 -8.78
N SER A 172 23.33 6.83 -8.08
CA SER A 172 23.08 6.52 -6.67
C SER A 172 22.04 5.40 -6.53
N PRO A 173 22.41 4.20 -6.03
CA PRO A 173 21.44 3.12 -5.80
C PRO A 173 20.29 3.54 -4.88
N PHE A 174 20.56 4.42 -3.90
CA PHE A 174 19.54 4.96 -3.01
C PHE A 174 18.52 5.81 -3.78
N TYR A 175 18.99 6.73 -4.63
CA TYR A 175 18.10 7.60 -5.40
C TYR A 175 17.41 6.86 -6.54
N THR A 176 17.97 5.74 -7.02
CA THR A 176 17.24 4.80 -7.87
C THR A 176 16.00 4.26 -7.14
N GLN A 177 16.12 3.81 -5.89
CA GLN A 177 14.95 3.33 -5.12
C GLN A 177 13.92 4.44 -4.87
N LEU A 178 14.38 5.66 -4.57
CA LEU A 178 13.50 6.84 -4.47
C LEU A 178 12.73 7.07 -5.79
N SER A 179 13.42 6.99 -6.92
CA SER A 179 12.79 7.12 -8.24
C SER A 179 11.72 6.07 -8.45
N LEU A 180 11.99 4.79 -8.12
CA LEU A 180 11.00 3.71 -8.24
C LEU A 180 9.76 3.95 -7.36
N HIS A 181 9.96 4.42 -6.13
CA HIS A 181 8.87 4.77 -5.21
C HIS A 181 7.99 5.90 -5.77
N LEU A 182 8.60 6.97 -6.30
CA LEU A 182 7.87 8.07 -6.94
C LEU A 182 7.07 7.59 -8.17
N HIS A 183 7.68 6.76 -9.02
CA HIS A 183 7.01 6.20 -10.20
C HIS A 183 5.81 5.32 -9.84
N GLN A 184 5.86 4.59 -8.72
CA GLN A 184 4.71 3.82 -8.23
C GLN A 184 3.57 4.73 -7.75
N LEU A 185 3.86 5.81 -7.03
CA LEU A 185 2.84 6.81 -6.65
C LEU A 185 2.22 7.48 -7.87
N GLU A 186 3.02 7.86 -8.86
CA GLU A 186 2.54 8.38 -10.15
C GLU A 186 1.65 7.38 -10.87
N GLY A 187 2.04 6.09 -10.83
CA GLY A 187 1.22 4.97 -11.28
C GLY A 187 -0.16 4.99 -10.63
N ILE A 188 -0.22 5.03 -9.30
CA ILE A 188 -1.50 5.06 -8.55
C ILE A 188 -2.39 6.20 -9.03
N VAL A 189 -1.84 7.40 -9.17
CA VAL A 189 -2.59 8.58 -9.66
C VAL A 189 -3.16 8.31 -11.05
N ALA A 190 -2.34 7.83 -11.98
CA ALA A 190 -2.74 7.57 -13.35
C ALA A 190 -3.81 6.47 -13.44
N GLY A 191 -3.62 5.36 -12.71
CA GLY A 191 -4.56 4.24 -12.67
C GLY A 191 -5.90 4.61 -12.04
N TYR A 192 -5.86 5.29 -10.90
CA TYR A 192 -7.04 5.81 -10.22
C TYR A 192 -7.83 6.75 -11.13
N ASN A 193 -7.16 7.72 -11.77
CA ASN A 193 -7.82 8.69 -12.62
C ASN A 193 -8.41 8.03 -13.88
N GLN A 194 -7.76 7.00 -14.42
CA GLN A 194 -8.33 6.20 -15.51
C GLN A 194 -9.58 5.42 -15.08
N ALA A 195 -9.58 4.85 -13.88
CA ALA A 195 -10.77 4.22 -13.31
C ALA A 195 -11.90 5.22 -13.07
N VAL A 196 -11.60 6.43 -12.58
CA VAL A 196 -12.59 7.51 -12.43
C VAL A 196 -13.21 7.90 -13.78
N MET A 197 -12.41 7.99 -14.85
CA MET A 197 -12.93 8.26 -16.19
C MET A 197 -13.87 7.14 -16.70
N ALA A 198 -13.62 5.89 -16.29
CA ALA A 198 -14.42 4.74 -16.69
C ALA A 198 -15.68 4.52 -15.84
N PHE A 199 -15.61 4.79 -14.53
CA PHE A 199 -16.62 4.39 -13.54
C PHE A 199 -17.24 5.55 -12.76
N GLY A 200 -16.71 6.77 -12.94
CA GLY A 200 -17.14 7.97 -12.22
C GLY A 200 -16.39 8.23 -10.91
N GLY A 201 -16.50 9.45 -10.40
CA GLY A 201 -15.81 9.93 -9.20
C GLY A 201 -15.06 11.24 -9.45
N ASP A 202 -14.31 11.67 -8.45
CA ASP A 202 -13.46 12.86 -8.54
C ASP A 202 -12.00 12.48 -8.74
N LEU A 203 -11.32 13.21 -9.62
CA LEU A 203 -9.90 13.04 -9.91
C LEU A 203 -9.04 13.38 -8.70
N VAL A 204 -7.88 12.73 -8.60
CA VAL A 204 -6.83 13.05 -7.62
C VAL A 204 -5.59 13.58 -8.33
N THR A 205 -4.81 14.37 -7.60
CA THR A 205 -3.48 14.82 -8.02
C THR A 205 -2.40 13.94 -7.41
N PHE A 206 -1.16 14.07 -7.90
CA PHE A 206 0.00 13.47 -7.23
C PHE A 206 0.09 13.89 -5.75
N LYS A 207 -0.18 15.15 -5.45
CA LYS A 207 -0.12 15.68 -4.09
C LYS A 207 -1.14 15.04 -3.15
N ASP A 208 -2.30 14.65 -3.67
CA ASP A 208 -3.32 13.94 -2.89
C ASP A 208 -2.86 12.54 -2.49
N ILE A 209 -2.32 11.77 -3.44
CA ILE A 209 -1.77 10.44 -3.16
C ILE A 209 -0.51 10.52 -2.30
N PHE A 210 0.35 11.51 -2.54
CA PHE A 210 1.50 11.80 -1.68
C PHE A 210 1.05 12.09 -0.24
N ALA A 211 0.01 12.90 -0.05
CA ALA A 211 -0.52 13.22 1.28
C ALA A 211 -1.05 12.00 2.03
N LEU A 212 -1.61 10.98 1.33
CA LEU A 212 -1.98 9.72 1.97
C LEU A 212 -0.76 8.94 2.48
N ASN A 213 0.35 8.99 1.75
CA ASN A 213 1.59 8.26 2.07
C ASN A 213 2.50 9.01 3.05
N PHE A 214 2.33 10.33 3.19
CA PHE A 214 3.10 11.20 4.08
C PHE A 214 2.27 11.68 5.29
N GLY A 215 1.08 11.08 5.47
CA GLY A 215 0.05 11.58 6.38
C GLY A 215 0.47 11.53 7.86
N GLU A 216 1.30 10.56 8.24
CA GLU A 216 1.79 10.44 9.62
C GLU A 216 2.97 11.41 9.86
N GLU A 217 3.84 11.58 8.87
CA GLU A 217 5.01 12.46 8.93
C GLU A 217 4.63 13.95 8.96
N VAL A 218 3.49 14.33 8.37
CA VAL A 218 3.05 15.74 8.36
C VAL A 218 2.85 16.26 9.78
N GLY A 219 2.50 15.39 10.74
CA GLY A 219 2.36 15.75 12.15
C GLY A 219 3.63 16.32 12.75
N ASP A 220 4.79 15.74 12.43
CA ASP A 220 6.10 16.21 12.88
C ASP A 220 6.50 17.53 12.21
N VAL A 221 6.19 17.68 10.92
CA VAL A 221 6.45 18.93 10.18
C VAL A 221 5.60 20.07 10.77
N VAL A 222 4.30 19.83 10.95
CA VAL A 222 3.39 20.77 11.63
C VAL A 222 3.90 21.08 13.03
N GLY A 223 4.28 20.04 13.78
CA GLY A 223 4.86 20.13 15.11
C GLY A 223 6.09 21.03 15.14
N HIS A 224 7.00 20.94 14.17
CA HIS A 224 8.18 21.80 14.06
C HIS A 224 7.80 23.28 13.87
N PHE A 225 6.90 23.59 12.94
CA PHE A 225 6.46 24.97 12.72
C PHE A 225 5.68 25.54 13.90
N GLN A 226 4.89 24.72 14.60
CA GLN A 226 4.17 25.11 15.82
C GLN A 226 5.11 25.26 17.03
N TYR A 227 6.05 24.34 17.22
CA TYR A 227 7.06 24.37 18.29
C TYR A 227 7.96 25.60 18.21
N ARG A 228 8.33 26.02 16.99
CA ARG A 228 9.04 27.28 16.76
C ARG A 228 8.21 28.51 17.14
N SER A 229 6.89 28.41 17.05
CA SER A 229 5.94 29.45 17.44
C SER A 229 5.56 29.42 18.94
N GLN A 230 5.87 28.36 19.69
CA GLN A 230 5.51 28.24 21.11
C GLN A 230 6.53 28.88 22.08
N PRO A 231 6.07 29.49 23.19
CA PRO A 231 6.93 29.90 24.31
C PRO A 231 7.75 28.72 24.84
N LYS A 232 9.04 28.96 25.17
CA LYS A 232 9.98 27.90 25.61
C LYS A 232 9.48 26.99 26.75
N LYS A 233 8.52 27.45 27.56
CA LYS A 233 7.97 26.75 28.72
C LYS A 233 6.91 25.69 28.39
N LEU A 234 6.37 25.67 27.17
CA LEU A 234 5.35 24.71 26.73
C LEU A 234 5.91 23.57 25.86
N ARG A 235 7.24 23.58 25.68
CA ARG A 235 8.01 22.61 24.91
C ARG A 235 8.14 21.30 25.69
N GLY A 236 7.25 20.35 25.47
CA GLY A 236 7.33 19.04 26.14
C GLY A 236 6.15 18.08 25.95
N TYR A 237 5.19 18.39 25.07
CA TYR A 237 4.09 17.47 24.81
C TYR A 237 4.50 16.46 23.73
N ASN A 238 4.59 15.19 24.12
CA ASN A 238 4.86 14.05 23.24
C ASN A 238 3.58 13.18 23.21
N PRO A 239 2.74 13.25 22.16
CA PRO A 239 1.53 12.43 22.07
C PRO A 239 1.86 10.92 21.98
N PRO A 240 0.88 10.05 22.29
CA PRO A 240 1.12 8.67 22.70
C PRO A 240 1.72 7.77 21.61
N ARG A 241 2.41 6.72 22.06
CA ARG A 241 2.98 5.66 21.22
C ARG A 241 1.85 4.91 20.51
N HIS A 242 1.98 4.78 19.20
CA HIS A 242 0.92 4.32 18.30
C HIS A 242 0.84 2.81 18.13
N CYS A 243 1.76 1.99 18.65
CA CYS A 243 1.73 0.54 18.38
C CYS A 243 2.27 -0.31 19.55
N SER A 244 1.90 -1.59 19.56
CA SER A 244 2.47 -2.64 20.41
C SER A 244 3.08 -3.76 19.55
N ALA A 245 4.20 -4.35 19.98
CA ALA A 245 4.84 -5.47 19.28
C ALA A 245 5.32 -6.54 20.27
N LEU A 246 5.33 -7.80 19.83
CA LEU A 246 5.85 -8.93 20.61
C LEU A 246 6.68 -9.86 19.71
N ILE A 247 7.86 -10.23 20.21
CA ILE A 247 8.69 -11.28 19.64
C ILE A 247 8.78 -12.39 20.69
N LYS A 248 8.31 -13.59 20.33
CA LYS A 248 8.19 -14.72 21.24
C LYS A 248 8.86 -15.96 20.65
N ILE A 249 9.96 -16.37 21.27
CA ILE A 249 10.63 -17.64 20.99
C ILE A 249 9.95 -18.76 21.81
N THR A 250 9.68 -19.88 21.15
CA THR A 250 9.19 -21.14 21.74
C THR A 250 10.25 -22.24 21.57
N ALA A 251 9.90 -23.49 21.90
CA ALA A 251 10.84 -24.61 21.73
C ALA A 251 11.17 -24.86 20.24
N ASP A 252 10.17 -24.70 19.38
CA ASP A 252 10.24 -25.11 17.97
C ASP A 252 10.02 -23.94 16.97
N ASP A 253 9.75 -22.72 17.46
CA ASP A 253 9.30 -21.62 16.60
C ASP A 253 9.62 -20.21 17.14
N LEU A 254 9.60 -19.21 16.25
CA LEU A 254 9.73 -17.77 16.49
C LEU A 254 8.47 -17.04 16.01
N PHE A 255 7.67 -16.54 16.96
CA PHE A 255 6.51 -15.70 16.66
C PHE A 255 6.90 -14.22 16.69
N VAL A 256 6.46 -13.47 15.69
CA VAL A 256 6.59 -12.02 15.62
C VAL A 256 5.18 -11.46 15.39
N SER A 257 4.76 -10.48 16.19
CA SER A 257 3.44 -9.86 16.07
C SER A 257 3.49 -8.35 16.29
N HIS A 258 2.59 -7.64 15.62
CA HIS A 258 2.43 -6.20 15.71
C HIS A 258 0.93 -5.83 15.81
N ASP A 259 0.62 -4.81 16.61
CA ASP A 259 -0.72 -4.29 16.85
C ASP A 259 -0.69 -2.76 16.75
N THR A 260 -1.22 -2.21 15.66
CA THR A 260 -1.30 -0.77 15.41
C THR A 260 -2.49 -0.17 16.15
N TRP A 261 -2.25 0.92 16.87
CA TRP A 261 -3.25 1.79 17.47
C TRP A 261 -3.42 3.03 16.61
N SER A 262 -4.53 3.07 15.88
CA SER A 262 -4.89 4.21 15.05
C SER A 262 -6.35 4.59 15.27
N SER A 263 -6.76 5.72 14.70
CA SER A 263 -8.14 6.18 14.74
C SER A 263 -9.07 5.21 14.00
N PHE A 264 -10.32 5.03 14.45
CA PHE A 264 -11.27 4.12 13.79
C PHE A 264 -11.54 4.46 12.31
N GLN A 265 -11.33 5.71 11.90
CA GLN A 265 -11.45 6.14 10.50
C GLN A 265 -10.37 5.52 9.59
N SER A 266 -9.26 4.99 10.12
CA SER A 266 -8.24 4.30 9.33
C SER A 266 -8.54 2.80 9.14
N MET A 267 -9.64 2.26 9.69
CA MET A 267 -9.96 0.82 9.60
C MET A 267 -10.39 0.32 8.19
N ARG A 268 -10.09 1.07 7.13
CA ARG A 268 -10.20 0.60 5.75
C ARG A 268 -8.87 -0.06 5.37
N ARG A 269 -8.77 -1.36 5.63
CA ARG A 269 -7.50 -2.10 5.60
C ARG A 269 -7.34 -2.92 4.33
N MET A 270 -6.09 -3.05 3.88
CA MET A 270 -5.72 -3.85 2.74
C MET A 270 -4.42 -4.59 3.03
N TYR A 271 -4.43 -5.92 2.96
CA TYR A 271 -3.21 -6.70 3.01
C TYR A 271 -2.62 -6.79 1.61
N LYS A 272 -1.39 -6.30 1.44
CA LYS A 272 -0.77 -6.14 0.14
C LYS A 272 0.43 -7.04 -0.01
N THR A 273 0.60 -7.63 -1.19
CA THR A 273 1.83 -8.31 -1.59
C THR A 273 2.34 -7.72 -2.89
N TYR A 274 3.54 -7.15 -2.86
CA TYR A 274 4.26 -6.67 -4.04
C TYR A 274 5.33 -7.70 -4.42
N ALA A 275 5.17 -8.37 -5.56
CA ALA A 275 6.13 -9.32 -6.10
C ALA A 275 6.95 -8.68 -7.22
N PHE A 276 7.96 -7.90 -6.81
CA PHE A 276 8.87 -7.19 -7.71
C PHE A 276 10.16 -7.98 -7.93
N ASN A 277 11.32 -7.34 -7.77
CA ASN A 277 12.61 -8.06 -7.68
C ASN A 277 12.75 -8.79 -6.35
N THR A 278 12.12 -8.27 -5.30
CA THR A 278 11.91 -8.90 -4.00
C THR A 278 10.40 -8.98 -3.77
N THR A 279 9.94 -10.01 -3.06
CA THR A 279 8.56 -10.06 -2.61
C THR A 279 8.44 -9.43 -1.24
N VAL A 280 7.51 -8.48 -1.09
CA VAL A 280 7.17 -7.88 0.19
C VAL A 280 5.67 -7.99 0.40
N ALA A 281 5.26 -8.60 1.52
CA ALA A 281 3.90 -8.54 2.01
C ALA A 281 3.81 -7.58 3.19
N LEU A 282 2.71 -6.83 3.30
CA LEU A 282 2.54 -5.80 4.30
C LEU A 282 1.07 -5.59 4.67
N SER A 283 0.81 -5.18 5.92
CA SER A 283 -0.49 -4.61 6.28
C SER A 283 -0.53 -3.16 5.80
N GLY A 284 -1.56 -2.77 5.07
CA GLY A 284 -1.61 -1.47 4.42
C GLY A 284 -3.01 -0.89 4.32
N TYR A 285 -3.07 0.20 3.54
CA TYR A 285 -4.25 1.01 3.36
C TYR A 285 -4.40 1.37 1.87
N PRO A 286 -5.63 1.62 1.37
CA PRO A 286 -5.84 1.95 -0.03
C PRO A 286 -5.03 3.20 -0.46
N GLY A 287 -4.29 3.08 -1.56
CA GLY A 287 -3.49 4.19 -2.12
C GLY A 287 -2.16 4.47 -1.39
N GLN A 288 -1.86 3.74 -0.31
CA GLN A 288 -0.57 3.80 0.37
C GLN A 288 0.34 2.64 -0.05
N ILE A 289 1.53 2.92 -0.58
CA ILE A 289 2.46 1.88 -1.06
C ILE A 289 3.41 1.37 0.02
N ALA A 290 3.37 1.99 1.19
CA ALA A 290 4.06 1.56 2.40
C ALA A 290 3.02 1.24 3.50
N SER A 291 3.46 0.46 4.49
CA SER A 291 2.69 0.18 5.69
C SER A 291 2.80 1.35 6.65
N ASN A 292 1.70 2.05 6.91
CA ASN A 292 1.61 2.97 8.06
C ASN A 292 1.54 2.22 9.40
N ASP A 293 1.35 0.88 9.36
CA ASP A 293 1.47 0.04 10.54
C ASP A 293 2.92 -0.36 10.83
N ASP A 294 3.83 -0.18 9.86
CA ASP A 294 5.19 -0.70 9.90
C ASP A 294 5.32 -2.24 10.01
N TRP A 295 4.35 -2.99 9.48
CA TRP A 295 4.43 -4.46 9.39
C TRP A 295 4.77 -4.94 7.98
N TYR A 296 5.90 -5.63 7.85
CA TYR A 296 6.40 -6.15 6.59
C TYR A 296 6.95 -7.58 6.76
N MET A 297 6.70 -8.41 5.75
CA MET A 297 7.33 -9.71 5.55
C MET A 297 8.03 -9.70 4.19
N THR A 298 9.31 -10.05 4.15
CA THR A 298 10.13 -10.01 2.93
C THR A 298 10.73 -11.39 2.63
N SER A 299 10.82 -11.76 1.35
CA SER A 299 11.47 -13.00 0.87
C SER A 299 12.99 -12.99 1.01
#